data_AF-A0A954BTL0-F1
#
_entry.id   AF-A0A954BTL0-F1
#
_cell.length_a   1.000
_cell.length_b   1.000
_cell.length_c   1.000
_cell.angle_alpha   90.00
_cell.angle_beta   90.00
_cell.angle_gamma   90.00
#
_symmetry.space_group_name_H-M   'P 1'
#
loop_
_entity.id
_entity.type
_entity.pdbx_description
1 polymer ?
#
loop_
_entity_poly.entity_id
_entity_poly.type
_entity_poly.pdbx_seq_one_letter_code
_entity_poly.pdbx_strand_id
1 'polypeptide(L)'
;MSSDVQQTGMQRWAHRFAIACTGLLLFMIVVGAMVTTTRAGDTNPGWSWRFWEWFASWWQAHGGRAWEDGHRMIGTVIGFFGIGLALTLWKAEKGKPRRWLGVLALTLICVQGILGGLRVLVVSDADVRDTVLAYTGGGYDVELRRAVKAMFHGMIAQVIFSFLGVVTVVTSMRWATPWQAQKSPEAGVSRKFSLLLLPLALGQLALGTLVRQTSTHVMWHVGGAFLVSTSVIYMLMRIFRFHASQAPLRRVATLIAFLLIVQVFLGVVPWMLTQGNLVSNNPASLVAVMRTSHVAVGALLLMLLSVQALWLHRLALPAGGERSAVTTAGEFEHSLRTRLHDYTVLSKARLSGLVMVTVAAGYFIGSPGMPNLVVLAATMVGVSLVAAGTAALNQYIERDKDARMERTRNRPLPSGRMQPREALAFGLATVIGGTLVVGFGVNLLCAAMTAVTSAIYLLIYTPLKTRTTLNTLVGAVPGALPPMIGWAAATDGLSLNAFVLFAILYVWQLPHFWSIAWLYRDDYKRGGMRMLSVEDPDGGMLARQIVLWCLALIVTSLLPVLVGMAGRAYGVGAIALGLGFLAAGIINQVKRTRQSTRGVFFASLLYLPLLLAVLLFDVW
;
A
#
# COMPACT_ATOMS: atom_id res chain seq x y z
N MET A 1 -27.23 -30.95 -39.62
CA MET A 1 -26.64 -31.67 -38.47
C MET A 1 -25.12 -31.84 -38.58
N SER A 2 -24.53 -32.17 -39.73
CA SER A 2 -23.06 -32.34 -39.86
C SER A 2 -22.25 -31.04 -39.67
N SER A 3 -22.75 -29.90 -40.14
CA SER A 3 -22.08 -28.59 -40.02
C SER A 3 -21.96 -28.08 -38.57
N ASP A 4 -23.02 -28.23 -37.77
CA ASP A 4 -23.05 -27.73 -36.38
C ASP A 4 -22.18 -28.57 -35.44
N VAL A 5 -22.13 -29.90 -35.67
CA VAL A 5 -21.25 -30.81 -34.94
C VAL A 5 -19.78 -30.51 -35.27
N GLN A 6 -19.47 -30.25 -36.54
CA GLN A 6 -18.12 -29.86 -36.97
C GLN A 6 -17.70 -28.49 -36.40
N GLN A 7 -18.63 -27.52 -36.36
CA GLN A 7 -18.37 -26.19 -35.82
C GLN A 7 -18.15 -26.21 -34.29
N THR A 8 -18.96 -26.96 -33.55
CA THR A 8 -18.79 -27.16 -32.10
C THR A 8 -17.51 -27.93 -31.77
N GLY A 9 -17.12 -28.91 -32.61
CA GLY A 9 -15.83 -29.58 -32.52
C GLY A 9 -14.65 -28.61 -32.68
N MET A 10 -14.71 -27.72 -33.68
CA MET A 10 -13.67 -26.73 -33.92
C MET A 10 -13.55 -25.70 -32.78
N GLN A 11 -14.67 -25.28 -32.19
CA GLN A 11 -14.65 -24.40 -31.00
C GLN A 11 -13.97 -25.05 -29.80
N ARG A 12 -14.19 -26.35 -29.56
CA ARG A 12 -13.49 -27.08 -28.49
C ARG A 12 -11.99 -27.15 -28.73
N TRP A 13 -11.56 -27.36 -29.97
CA TRP A 13 -10.15 -27.34 -30.33
C TRP A 13 -9.53 -25.95 -30.16
N ALA A 14 -10.21 -24.89 -30.61
CA ALA A 14 -9.77 -23.51 -30.37
C ALA A 14 -9.56 -23.22 -28.88
N HIS A 15 -10.48 -23.67 -28.02
CA HIS A 15 -10.33 -23.52 -26.57
C HIS A 15 -9.13 -24.31 -26.01
N ARG A 16 -8.92 -25.56 -26.47
CA ARG A 16 -7.77 -26.38 -26.06
C ARG A 16 -6.44 -25.75 -26.46
N PHE A 17 -6.33 -25.23 -27.69
CA PHE A 17 -5.15 -24.50 -28.13
C PHE A 17 -4.94 -23.23 -27.31
N ALA A 18 -6.00 -22.48 -26.97
CA ALA A 18 -5.89 -21.30 -26.12
C ALA A 18 -5.38 -21.64 -24.70
N ILE A 19 -5.89 -22.72 -24.09
CA ILE A 19 -5.40 -23.23 -22.79
C ILE A 19 -3.92 -23.60 -22.90
N ALA A 20 -3.55 -24.36 -23.93
CA ALA A 20 -2.17 -24.80 -24.13
C ALA A 20 -1.23 -23.61 -24.31
N CYS A 21 -1.56 -22.64 -25.17
CA CYS A 21 -0.78 -21.40 -25.34
C CYS A 21 -0.64 -20.65 -24.01
N THR A 22 -1.72 -20.49 -23.26
CA THR A 22 -1.71 -19.76 -21.98
C THR A 22 -0.83 -20.47 -20.96
N GLY A 23 -0.99 -21.79 -20.80
CA GLY A 23 -0.21 -22.59 -19.85
C GLY A 23 1.29 -22.64 -20.21
N LEU A 24 1.61 -22.85 -21.49
CA LEU A 24 2.99 -22.83 -21.98
C LEU A 24 3.62 -21.45 -21.82
N LEU A 25 2.88 -20.37 -22.04
CA LEU A 25 3.40 -19.01 -21.85
C LEU A 25 3.61 -18.66 -20.37
N LEU A 26 2.77 -19.16 -19.45
CA LEU A 26 3.05 -19.04 -18.01
C LEU A 26 4.35 -19.75 -17.65
N PHE A 27 4.55 -20.97 -18.16
CA PHE A 27 5.79 -21.71 -17.96
C PHE A 27 7.00 -20.97 -18.56
N MET A 28 6.84 -20.40 -19.75
CA MET A 28 7.84 -19.56 -20.42
C MET A 28 8.21 -18.31 -19.60
N ILE A 29 7.27 -17.69 -18.90
CA ILE A 29 7.54 -16.57 -17.99
C ILE A 29 8.42 -17.02 -16.81
N VAL A 30 8.16 -18.21 -16.24
CA VAL A 30 8.98 -18.79 -15.17
C VAL A 30 10.40 -19.08 -15.68
N VAL A 31 10.52 -19.75 -16.83
CA VAL A 31 11.82 -20.07 -17.44
C VAL A 31 12.59 -18.80 -17.82
N GLY A 32 11.93 -17.81 -18.44
CA GLY A 32 12.55 -16.53 -18.79
C GLY A 32 12.97 -15.72 -17.55
N ALA A 33 12.19 -15.81 -16.47
CA ALA A 33 12.60 -15.26 -15.18
C ALA A 33 13.83 -16.00 -14.63
N MET A 34 13.94 -17.32 -14.74
CA MET A 34 15.17 -18.03 -14.36
C MET A 34 16.37 -17.58 -15.20
N VAL A 35 16.25 -17.50 -16.52
CA VAL A 35 17.32 -16.99 -17.42
C VAL A 35 17.84 -15.62 -16.97
N THR A 36 16.93 -14.73 -16.56
CA THR A 36 17.30 -13.39 -16.09
C THR A 36 17.95 -13.43 -14.70
N THR A 37 17.45 -14.27 -13.79
CA THR A 37 17.99 -14.41 -12.43
C THR A 37 19.37 -15.04 -12.42
N THR A 38 19.62 -16.04 -13.26
CA THR A 38 20.92 -16.73 -13.37
C THR A 38 21.89 -16.02 -14.30
N ARG A 39 21.52 -14.86 -14.87
CA ARG A 39 22.29 -14.15 -15.91
C ARG A 39 22.68 -15.05 -17.10
N ALA A 40 21.84 -16.02 -17.41
CA ALA A 40 22.10 -16.99 -18.47
C ALA A 40 21.76 -16.47 -19.87
N GLY A 41 21.29 -15.24 -20.01
CA GLY A 41 20.78 -14.72 -21.30
C GLY A 41 21.84 -14.44 -22.37
N ASP A 42 23.12 -14.58 -22.04
CA ASP A 42 24.25 -14.37 -22.96
C ASP A 42 25.11 -15.65 -23.12
N THR A 43 24.63 -16.79 -22.62
CA THR A 43 25.41 -18.05 -22.64
C THR A 43 25.48 -18.68 -24.02
N ASN A 44 24.57 -18.29 -24.94
CA ASN A 44 24.56 -18.70 -26.33
C ASN A 44 24.35 -17.49 -27.26
N PRO A 45 25.44 -16.88 -27.78
CA PRO A 45 25.37 -15.64 -28.56
C PRO A 45 24.80 -15.83 -29.97
N GLY A 46 24.64 -17.07 -30.46
CA GLY A 46 24.03 -17.33 -31.77
C GLY A 46 22.51 -17.28 -31.74
N TRP A 47 21.86 -16.93 -32.86
CA TRP A 47 20.40 -17.06 -33.04
C TRP A 47 20.09 -17.92 -34.27
N SER A 48 19.59 -19.14 -34.03
CA SER A 48 19.07 -20.03 -35.06
C SER A 48 17.55 -19.96 -35.21
N TRP A 49 17.09 -20.01 -36.46
CA TRP A 49 15.67 -20.14 -36.79
C TRP A 49 15.20 -21.61 -36.83
N ARG A 50 16.11 -22.57 -36.69
CA ARG A 50 15.82 -24.00 -36.81
C ARG A 50 15.56 -24.60 -35.43
N PHE A 51 14.33 -25.04 -35.21
CA PHE A 51 13.90 -25.66 -33.95
C PHE A 51 14.84 -26.79 -33.46
N TRP A 52 15.30 -27.65 -34.37
CA TRP A 52 16.14 -28.80 -34.03
C TRP A 52 17.51 -28.42 -33.47
N GLU A 53 18.04 -27.25 -33.82
CA GLU A 53 19.32 -26.77 -33.29
C GLU A 53 19.17 -26.38 -31.80
N TRP A 54 18.03 -25.79 -31.42
CA TRP A 54 17.72 -25.52 -30.01
C TRP A 54 17.52 -26.78 -29.18
N PHE A 55 16.79 -27.75 -29.73
CA PHE A 55 16.56 -29.02 -29.04
C PHE A 55 17.87 -29.79 -28.81
N ALA A 56 18.71 -29.90 -29.84
CA ALA A 56 20.00 -30.57 -29.74
C ALA A 56 20.94 -29.85 -28.76
N SER A 57 20.97 -28.51 -28.80
CA SER A 57 21.77 -27.71 -27.87
C SER A 57 21.28 -27.87 -26.42
N TRP A 58 19.96 -27.81 -26.19
CA TRP A 58 19.36 -27.99 -24.87
C TRP A 58 19.63 -29.38 -24.28
N TRP A 59 19.54 -30.44 -25.08
CA TRP A 59 19.78 -31.81 -24.65
C TRP A 59 21.20 -32.03 -24.08
N GLN A 60 22.17 -31.29 -24.60
CA GLN A 60 23.57 -31.35 -24.18
C GLN A 60 23.94 -30.25 -23.17
N ALA A 61 23.03 -29.29 -22.93
CA ALA A 61 23.31 -28.12 -22.13
C ALA A 61 23.21 -28.41 -20.62
N HIS A 62 24.13 -27.79 -19.87
CA HIS A 62 24.14 -27.81 -18.41
C HIS A 62 24.20 -26.36 -17.88
N GLY A 63 23.69 -26.14 -16.67
CA GLY A 63 23.73 -24.82 -16.03
C GLY A 63 22.95 -23.74 -16.79
N GLY A 64 23.56 -22.55 -16.98
CA GLY A 64 22.91 -21.39 -17.61
C GLY A 64 22.40 -21.66 -19.04
N ARG A 65 23.19 -22.38 -19.86
CA ARG A 65 22.85 -22.68 -21.25
C ARG A 65 21.56 -23.51 -21.38
N ALA A 66 21.29 -24.40 -20.42
CA ALA A 66 20.06 -25.18 -20.41
C ALA A 66 18.81 -24.30 -20.20
N TRP A 67 18.92 -23.24 -19.41
CA TRP A 67 17.84 -22.28 -19.22
C TRP A 67 17.58 -21.47 -20.49
N GLU A 68 18.64 -21.00 -21.14
CA GLU A 68 18.53 -20.16 -22.33
C GLU A 68 18.01 -20.92 -23.56
N ASP A 69 18.59 -22.07 -23.88
CA ASP A 69 18.16 -22.87 -25.04
C ASP A 69 16.77 -23.48 -24.80
N GLY A 70 16.47 -23.86 -23.56
CA GLY A 70 15.14 -24.32 -23.15
C GLY A 70 14.08 -23.23 -23.31
N HIS A 71 14.40 -21.98 -22.94
CA HIS A 71 13.53 -20.82 -23.17
C HIS A 71 13.21 -20.66 -24.66
N ARG A 72 14.23 -20.68 -25.53
CA ARG A 72 14.05 -20.53 -26.99
C ARG A 72 13.18 -21.65 -27.58
N MET A 73 13.42 -22.90 -27.17
CA MET A 73 12.65 -24.06 -27.59
C MET A 73 11.16 -23.95 -27.21
N ILE A 74 10.86 -23.57 -25.98
CA ILE A 74 9.47 -23.38 -25.50
C ILE A 74 8.79 -22.27 -26.32
N GLY A 75 9.51 -21.19 -26.63
CA GLY A 75 9.02 -20.11 -27.50
C GLY A 75 8.57 -20.61 -28.87
N THR A 76 9.34 -21.49 -29.51
CA THR A 76 8.95 -22.10 -30.79
C THR A 76 7.72 -23.00 -30.65
N VAL A 77 7.64 -23.81 -29.59
CA VAL A 77 6.46 -24.65 -29.31
C VAL A 77 5.21 -23.79 -29.14
N ILE A 78 5.28 -22.69 -28.39
CA ILE A 78 4.18 -21.73 -28.25
C ILE A 78 3.75 -21.18 -29.61
N GLY A 79 4.70 -20.90 -30.52
CA GLY A 79 4.41 -20.50 -31.90
C GLY A 79 3.55 -21.51 -32.66
N PHE A 80 3.89 -22.80 -32.59
CA PHE A 80 3.09 -23.86 -33.23
C PHE A 80 1.67 -23.97 -32.66
N PHE A 81 1.52 -23.90 -31.34
CA PHE A 81 0.20 -23.86 -30.71
C PHE A 81 -0.57 -22.58 -31.08
N GLY A 82 0.12 -21.46 -31.25
CA GLY A 82 -0.44 -20.19 -31.72
C GLY A 82 -1.01 -20.29 -33.15
N ILE A 83 -0.32 -20.98 -34.06
CA ILE A 83 -0.82 -21.29 -35.41
C ILE A 83 -2.09 -22.15 -35.30
N GLY A 84 -2.06 -23.20 -34.48
CA GLY A 84 -3.23 -24.04 -34.21
C GLY A 84 -4.43 -23.23 -33.71
N LEU A 85 -4.21 -22.33 -32.75
CA LEU A 85 -5.24 -21.41 -32.23
C LEU A 85 -5.80 -20.50 -33.32
N ALA A 86 -4.93 -19.88 -34.14
CA ALA A 86 -5.35 -18.99 -35.21
C ALA A 86 -6.21 -19.72 -36.26
N LEU A 87 -5.76 -20.89 -36.73
CA LEU A 87 -6.47 -21.68 -37.74
C LEU A 87 -7.81 -22.21 -37.22
N THR A 88 -7.84 -22.73 -35.99
CA THR A 88 -9.07 -23.27 -35.41
C THR A 88 -10.09 -22.17 -35.12
N LEU A 89 -9.68 -21.01 -34.61
CA LEU A 89 -10.56 -19.84 -34.46
C LEU A 89 -11.06 -19.30 -35.80
N TRP A 90 -10.19 -19.25 -36.81
CA TRP A 90 -10.55 -18.79 -38.15
C TRP A 90 -11.67 -19.62 -38.77
N LYS A 91 -11.62 -20.94 -38.55
CA LYS A 91 -12.64 -21.89 -39.01
C LYS A 91 -13.89 -21.88 -38.13
N ALA A 92 -13.74 -21.88 -36.80
CA ALA A 92 -14.86 -21.96 -35.85
C ALA A 92 -15.77 -20.72 -35.87
N GLU A 93 -15.18 -19.53 -35.99
CA GLU A 93 -15.86 -18.24 -35.86
C GLU A 93 -15.99 -17.53 -37.23
N LYS A 94 -16.29 -18.31 -38.28
CA LYS A 94 -16.46 -17.78 -39.65
C LYS A 94 -17.50 -16.64 -39.66
N GLY A 95 -17.12 -15.50 -40.24
CA GLY A 95 -17.95 -14.30 -40.32
C GLY A 95 -18.08 -13.48 -39.02
N LYS A 96 -17.49 -13.94 -37.90
CA LYS A 96 -17.55 -13.24 -36.61
C LYS A 96 -16.21 -12.53 -36.33
N PRO A 97 -16.22 -11.36 -35.65
CA PRO A 97 -14.99 -10.62 -35.35
C PRO A 97 -14.03 -11.39 -34.43
N ARG A 98 -14.55 -12.34 -33.62
CA ARG A 98 -13.76 -13.18 -32.70
C ARG A 98 -12.65 -13.98 -33.37
N ARG A 99 -12.78 -14.30 -34.66
CA ARG A 99 -11.72 -15.03 -35.41
C ARG A 99 -10.38 -14.29 -35.41
N TRP A 100 -10.41 -12.96 -35.38
CA TRP A 100 -9.21 -12.12 -35.40
C TRP A 100 -8.41 -12.20 -34.10
N LEU A 101 -9.00 -12.67 -32.99
CA LEU A 101 -8.27 -12.87 -31.74
C LEU A 101 -7.15 -13.91 -31.89
N GLY A 102 -7.37 -14.96 -32.69
CA GLY A 102 -6.36 -15.98 -32.96
C GLY A 102 -5.21 -15.43 -33.82
N VAL A 103 -5.52 -14.65 -34.85
CA VAL A 103 -4.52 -13.97 -35.69
C VAL A 103 -3.70 -13.00 -34.86
N LEU A 104 -4.37 -12.16 -34.05
CA LEU A 104 -3.70 -11.22 -33.16
C LEU A 104 -2.79 -11.94 -32.14
N ALA A 105 -3.25 -13.04 -31.54
CA ALA A 105 -2.44 -13.84 -30.64
C ALA A 105 -1.16 -14.34 -31.32
N LEU A 106 -1.28 -14.90 -32.53
CA LEU A 106 -0.13 -15.38 -33.30
C LEU A 106 0.82 -14.23 -33.65
N THR A 107 0.30 -13.10 -34.14
CA THR A 107 1.11 -11.92 -34.45
C THR A 107 1.91 -11.45 -33.24
N LEU A 108 1.26 -11.34 -32.08
CA LEU A 108 1.91 -10.91 -30.84
C LEU A 108 2.99 -11.90 -30.38
N ILE A 109 2.75 -13.21 -30.48
CA ILE A 109 3.75 -14.26 -30.19
C ILE A 109 4.96 -14.13 -31.12
N CYS A 110 4.74 -13.93 -32.42
CA CYS A 110 5.82 -13.74 -33.39
C CYS A 110 6.63 -12.48 -33.11
N VAL A 111 5.96 -11.35 -32.84
CA VAL A 111 6.62 -10.10 -32.47
C VAL A 111 7.46 -10.28 -31.20
N GLN A 112 6.95 -10.99 -30.19
CA GLN A 112 7.70 -11.28 -28.98
C GLN A 112 8.96 -12.13 -29.25
N GLY A 113 8.86 -13.13 -30.14
CA GLY A 113 9.99 -13.94 -30.58
C GLY A 113 11.05 -13.11 -31.31
N ILE A 114 10.63 -12.21 -32.21
CA ILE A 114 11.53 -11.29 -32.92
C ILE A 114 12.22 -10.33 -31.95
N LEU A 115 11.50 -9.74 -31.00
CA LEU A 115 12.08 -8.90 -29.95
C LEU A 115 13.09 -9.67 -29.09
N GLY A 116 12.83 -10.95 -28.82
CA GLY A 116 13.78 -11.85 -28.17
C GLY A 116 15.06 -12.05 -28.98
N GLY A 117 14.95 -12.30 -30.29
CA GLY A 117 16.10 -12.46 -31.18
C GLY A 117 16.92 -11.19 -31.37
N LEU A 118 16.25 -10.05 -31.58
CA LEU A 118 16.91 -8.74 -31.68
C LEU A 118 17.69 -8.37 -30.42
N ARG A 119 17.22 -8.78 -29.24
CA ARG A 119 17.95 -8.58 -27.98
C ARG A 119 19.31 -9.29 -28.02
N VAL A 120 19.37 -10.52 -28.52
CA VAL A 120 20.60 -11.34 -28.59
C VAL A 120 21.53 -10.82 -29.67
N LEU A 121 21.02 -10.63 -30.89
CA LEU A 121 21.83 -10.24 -32.06
C LEU A 121 22.53 -8.89 -31.90
N VAL A 122 21.87 -7.91 -31.26
CA VAL A 122 22.48 -6.58 -31.01
C VAL A 122 23.61 -6.63 -29.98
N VAL A 123 23.70 -7.69 -29.18
CA VAL A 123 24.78 -7.87 -28.19
C VAL A 123 25.94 -8.70 -28.77
N SER A 124 25.66 -9.65 -29.65
CA SER A 124 26.64 -10.63 -30.16
C SER A 124 27.40 -10.19 -31.41
N ASP A 125 26.82 -9.33 -32.25
CA ASP A 125 27.38 -8.95 -33.55
C ASP A 125 27.92 -7.52 -33.50
N ALA A 126 29.23 -7.37 -33.73
CA ALA A 126 29.93 -6.07 -33.64
C ALA A 126 29.44 -5.08 -34.70
N ASP A 127 29.15 -5.53 -35.92
CA ASP A 127 28.71 -4.66 -37.02
C ASP A 127 27.28 -4.16 -36.79
N VAL A 128 26.40 -5.03 -36.28
CA VAL A 128 25.02 -4.67 -35.90
C VAL A 128 25.02 -3.73 -34.69
N ARG A 129 25.85 -4.03 -33.68
CA ARG A 129 26.00 -3.19 -32.49
C ARG A 129 26.47 -1.79 -32.88
N ASP A 130 27.49 -1.69 -33.71
CA ASP A 130 28.12 -0.43 -34.06
C ASP A 130 27.22 0.40 -35.01
N THR A 131 26.49 -0.26 -35.92
CA THR A 131 25.44 0.39 -36.75
C THR A 131 24.31 0.96 -35.89
N VAL A 132 23.78 0.20 -34.92
CA VAL A 132 22.71 0.68 -34.02
C VAL A 132 23.21 1.79 -33.10
N LEU A 133 24.46 1.75 -32.65
CA LEU A 133 25.08 2.80 -31.85
C LEU A 133 25.26 4.11 -32.65
N ALA A 134 25.60 4.01 -33.95
CA ALA A 134 25.72 5.16 -34.85
C ALA A 134 24.37 5.87 -35.06
N TYR A 135 23.26 5.13 -35.23
CA TYR A 135 21.93 5.72 -35.38
C TYR A 135 21.30 6.26 -34.09
N THR A 136 21.78 5.84 -32.92
CA THR A 136 21.18 6.18 -31.61
C THR A 136 22.04 7.10 -30.73
N GLY A 137 23.00 7.80 -31.35
CA GLY A 137 23.70 8.92 -30.73
C GLY A 137 24.80 8.57 -29.72
N GLY A 138 25.50 7.44 -29.90
CA GLY A 138 26.89 7.22 -29.46
C GLY A 138 27.27 7.29 -27.96
N GLY A 139 26.45 7.82 -27.06
CA GLY A 139 26.85 8.03 -25.66
C GLY A 139 25.72 7.79 -24.69
N TYR A 140 25.54 6.56 -24.21
CA TYR A 140 24.87 6.22 -22.95
C TYR A 140 25.24 4.80 -22.52
N ASP A 141 25.38 4.62 -21.20
CA ASP A 141 25.69 3.39 -20.47
C ASP A 141 25.05 2.11 -21.08
N VAL A 142 25.92 1.21 -21.55
CA VAL A 142 25.55 -0.04 -22.22
C VAL A 142 24.71 -0.93 -21.30
N GLU A 143 24.91 -0.87 -19.98
CA GLU A 143 24.14 -1.65 -19.01
C GLU A 143 22.71 -1.14 -18.88
N LEU A 144 22.50 0.19 -18.87
CA LEU A 144 21.17 0.79 -18.83
C LEU A 144 20.37 0.44 -20.09
N ARG A 145 21.00 0.47 -21.27
CA ARG A 145 20.32 0.07 -22.53
C ARG A 145 19.97 -1.42 -22.55
N ARG A 146 20.82 -2.29 -22.00
CA ARG A 146 20.55 -3.73 -21.85
C ARG A 146 19.37 -3.98 -20.91
N ALA A 147 19.36 -3.29 -19.78
CA ALA A 147 18.26 -3.30 -18.82
C ALA A 147 16.94 -2.93 -19.52
N VAL A 148 16.86 -1.72 -20.10
CA VAL A 148 15.65 -1.22 -20.77
C VAL A 148 15.08 -2.22 -21.79
N LYS A 149 15.91 -2.80 -22.66
CA LYS A 149 15.47 -3.82 -23.64
C LYS A 149 14.88 -5.06 -22.97
N ALA A 150 15.53 -5.57 -21.92
CA ALA A 150 15.03 -6.69 -21.14
C ALA A 150 13.73 -6.35 -20.38
N MET A 151 13.52 -5.08 -19.96
CA MET A 151 12.27 -4.65 -19.32
C MET A 151 11.12 -4.75 -20.29
N PHE A 152 11.29 -4.16 -21.48
CA PHE A 152 10.25 -4.17 -22.51
C PHE A 152 9.90 -5.60 -22.94
N HIS A 153 10.90 -6.43 -23.23
CA HIS A 153 10.67 -7.83 -23.59
C HIS A 153 9.88 -8.58 -22.49
N GLY A 154 10.30 -8.48 -21.23
CA GLY A 154 9.64 -9.16 -20.12
C GLY A 154 8.23 -8.64 -19.81
N MET A 155 7.99 -7.34 -19.97
CA MET A 155 6.66 -6.73 -19.78
C MET A 155 5.68 -7.12 -20.90
N ILE A 156 6.13 -7.06 -22.15
CA ILE A 156 5.30 -7.43 -23.31
C ILE A 156 4.88 -8.90 -23.19
N ALA A 157 5.77 -9.81 -22.76
CA ALA A 157 5.42 -11.20 -22.49
C ALA A 157 4.24 -11.34 -21.52
N GLN A 158 4.23 -10.56 -20.43
CA GLN A 158 3.16 -10.60 -19.42
C GLN A 158 1.85 -10.00 -19.96
N VAL A 159 1.91 -8.98 -20.82
CA VAL A 159 0.73 -8.44 -21.51
C VAL A 159 0.13 -9.47 -22.47
N ILE A 160 0.97 -10.15 -23.26
CA ILE A 160 0.53 -11.22 -24.18
C ILE A 160 -0.07 -12.38 -23.40
N PHE A 161 0.51 -12.74 -22.26
CA PHE A 161 -0.04 -13.74 -21.35
C PHE A 161 -1.42 -13.36 -20.83
N SER A 162 -1.58 -12.12 -20.36
CA SER A 162 -2.87 -11.60 -19.93
C SER A 162 -3.92 -11.65 -21.06
N PHE A 163 -3.53 -11.28 -22.28
CA PHE A 163 -4.38 -11.36 -23.46
C PHE A 163 -4.78 -12.80 -23.81
N LEU A 164 -3.85 -13.76 -23.78
CA LEU A 164 -4.16 -15.17 -24.02
C LEU A 164 -5.09 -15.76 -22.95
N GLY A 165 -4.99 -15.31 -21.69
CA GLY A 165 -5.95 -15.65 -20.65
C GLY A 165 -7.37 -15.15 -20.97
N VAL A 166 -7.50 -13.93 -21.50
CA VAL A 166 -8.77 -13.39 -22.00
C VAL A 166 -9.30 -14.23 -23.17
N VAL A 167 -8.46 -14.58 -24.14
CA VAL A 167 -8.84 -15.46 -25.27
C VAL A 167 -9.30 -16.84 -24.77
N THR A 168 -8.62 -17.40 -23.78
CA THR A 168 -9.01 -18.67 -23.15
C THR A 168 -10.41 -18.61 -22.55
N VAL A 169 -10.76 -17.50 -21.89
CA VAL A 169 -12.12 -17.31 -21.37
C VAL A 169 -13.13 -17.17 -22.50
N VAL A 170 -12.86 -16.31 -23.49
CA VAL A 170 -13.78 -16.03 -24.61
C VAL A 170 -14.05 -17.27 -25.48
N THR A 171 -13.09 -18.19 -25.57
CA THR A 171 -13.23 -19.46 -26.31
C THR A 171 -13.90 -20.57 -25.50
N SER A 172 -14.09 -20.39 -24.19
CA SER A 172 -14.69 -21.41 -23.34
C SER A 172 -16.19 -21.61 -23.60
N MET A 173 -16.67 -22.84 -23.40
CA MET A 173 -18.11 -23.16 -23.51
C MET A 173 -18.98 -22.36 -22.53
N ARG A 174 -18.42 -21.97 -21.37
CA ARG A 174 -19.10 -21.10 -20.38
C ARG A 174 -19.30 -19.68 -20.89
N TRP A 175 -18.42 -19.21 -21.77
CA TRP A 175 -18.59 -17.91 -22.41
C TRP A 175 -19.65 -17.96 -23.52
N ALA A 176 -19.68 -19.06 -24.28
CA ALA A 176 -20.63 -19.28 -25.38
C ALA A 176 -22.08 -19.44 -24.93
N THR A 177 -22.32 -19.92 -23.70
CA THR A 177 -23.67 -20.08 -23.14
C THR A 177 -24.28 -18.70 -22.80
N PRO A 178 -25.56 -18.44 -23.16
CA PRO A 178 -26.27 -17.23 -22.77
C PRO A 178 -26.27 -17.09 -21.25
N TRP A 179 -25.57 -16.08 -20.76
CA TRP A 179 -25.44 -15.86 -19.33
C TRP A 179 -26.66 -15.09 -18.85
N GLN A 180 -27.51 -15.73 -18.04
CA GLN A 180 -28.67 -15.12 -17.37
C GLN A 180 -28.22 -14.20 -16.23
N ALA A 181 -27.46 -13.18 -16.58
CA ALA A 181 -26.89 -12.25 -15.62
C ALA A 181 -27.77 -11.00 -15.52
N GLN A 182 -28.20 -10.67 -14.31
CA GLN A 182 -28.91 -9.43 -14.05
C GLN A 182 -27.96 -8.25 -14.30
N LYS A 183 -28.20 -7.49 -15.37
CA LYS A 183 -27.44 -6.27 -15.66
C LYS A 183 -27.73 -5.23 -14.57
N SER A 184 -26.69 -4.55 -14.10
CA SER A 184 -26.80 -3.53 -13.05
C SER A 184 -25.96 -2.28 -13.38
N PRO A 185 -26.42 -1.07 -13.00
CA PRO A 185 -25.61 0.15 -13.07
C PRO A 185 -24.25 0.01 -12.36
N GLU A 186 -24.24 -0.74 -11.26
CA GLU A 186 -23.11 -1.02 -10.38
C GLU A 186 -22.02 -1.79 -11.13
N ALA A 187 -22.40 -2.66 -12.07
CA ALA A 187 -21.47 -3.35 -12.94
C ALA A 187 -20.75 -2.38 -13.89
N GLY A 188 -21.43 -1.33 -14.36
CA GLY A 188 -20.82 -0.27 -15.17
C GLY A 188 -19.72 0.47 -14.42
N VAL A 189 -19.97 0.83 -13.16
CA VAL A 189 -18.97 1.48 -12.31
C VAL A 189 -17.80 0.53 -11.97
N SER A 190 -18.10 -0.73 -11.61
CA SER A 190 -17.06 -1.74 -11.36
C SER A 190 -16.20 -1.99 -12.61
N ARG A 191 -16.81 -1.98 -13.81
CA ARG A 191 -16.13 -2.09 -15.10
C ARG A 191 -15.18 -0.92 -15.33
N LYS A 192 -15.65 0.33 -15.18
CA LYS A 192 -14.80 1.53 -15.33
C LYS A 192 -13.59 1.46 -14.42
N PHE A 193 -13.82 1.14 -13.13
CA PHE A 193 -12.74 0.99 -12.17
C PHE A 193 -11.78 -0.16 -12.54
N SER A 194 -12.29 -1.28 -13.09
CA SER A 194 -11.44 -2.40 -13.51
C SER A 194 -10.53 -2.03 -14.67
N LEU A 195 -11.06 -1.26 -15.62
CA LEU A 195 -10.28 -0.78 -16.77
C LEU A 195 -9.20 0.20 -16.34
N LEU A 196 -9.44 1.03 -15.32
CA LEU A 196 -8.41 1.92 -14.73
C LEU A 196 -7.35 1.17 -13.93
N LEU A 197 -7.70 0.02 -13.35
CA LEU A 197 -6.77 -0.80 -12.56
C LEU A 197 -5.72 -1.51 -13.44
N LEU A 198 -6.05 -1.83 -14.70
CA LEU A 198 -5.11 -2.48 -15.62
C LEU A 198 -3.86 -1.65 -15.93
N PRO A 199 -3.93 -0.37 -16.37
CA PRO A 199 -2.73 0.45 -16.59
C PRO A 199 -1.96 0.71 -15.30
N LEU A 200 -2.64 0.81 -14.16
CA LEU A 200 -1.99 0.93 -12.85
C LEU A 200 -1.17 -0.33 -12.50
N ALA A 201 -1.74 -1.53 -12.71
CA ALA A 201 -1.03 -2.79 -12.54
C ALA A 201 0.17 -2.90 -13.51
N LEU A 202 0.01 -2.49 -14.77
CA LEU A 202 1.11 -2.46 -15.75
C LEU A 202 2.24 -1.51 -15.33
N GLY A 203 1.92 -0.33 -14.79
CA GLY A 203 2.92 0.58 -14.22
C GLY A 203 3.70 -0.07 -13.08
N GLN A 204 3.03 -0.85 -12.23
CA GLN A 204 3.68 -1.59 -11.16
C GLN A 204 4.58 -2.73 -11.65
N LEU A 205 4.19 -3.42 -12.73
CA LEU A 205 5.07 -4.36 -13.42
C LEU A 205 6.34 -3.66 -13.92
N ALA A 206 6.21 -2.45 -14.49
CA ALA A 206 7.35 -1.66 -14.96
C ALA A 206 8.32 -1.28 -13.84
N LEU A 207 7.78 -0.87 -12.69
CA LEU A 207 8.60 -0.60 -11.51
C LEU A 207 9.28 -1.87 -11.00
N GLY A 208 8.59 -3.02 -11.06
CA GLY A 208 9.17 -4.31 -10.66
C GLY A 208 10.30 -4.77 -11.57
N THR A 209 10.16 -4.59 -12.89
CA THR A 209 11.23 -4.89 -13.85
C THR A 209 12.40 -3.93 -13.69
N LEU A 210 12.15 -2.66 -13.39
CA LEU A 210 13.19 -1.66 -13.12
C LEU A 210 14.03 -2.09 -11.91
N VAL A 211 13.39 -2.31 -10.76
CA VAL A 211 14.06 -2.78 -9.53
C VAL A 211 14.88 -4.04 -9.78
N ARG A 212 14.35 -4.98 -10.56
CA ARG A 212 15.02 -6.25 -10.84
C ARG A 212 16.32 -6.08 -11.61
N GLN A 213 16.42 -5.08 -12.46
CA GLN A 213 17.55 -4.91 -13.36
C GLN A 213 18.57 -3.91 -12.87
N THR A 214 18.11 -2.80 -12.29
CA THR A 214 19.01 -1.76 -11.77
C THR A 214 19.34 -1.97 -10.30
N SER A 215 18.58 -2.81 -9.57
CA SER A 215 18.64 -2.93 -8.11
C SER A 215 18.41 -1.61 -7.36
N THR A 216 17.90 -0.58 -8.05
CA THR A 216 17.57 0.75 -7.51
C THR A 216 16.06 0.95 -7.48
N HIS A 217 15.58 2.06 -6.91
CA HIS A 217 14.17 2.46 -6.93
C HIS A 217 13.18 1.48 -6.24
N VAL A 218 13.66 0.63 -5.33
CA VAL A 218 12.81 -0.29 -4.54
C VAL A 218 11.64 0.46 -3.89
N MET A 219 11.86 1.66 -3.36
CA MET A 219 10.81 2.45 -2.72
C MET A 219 9.67 2.85 -3.67
N TRP A 220 9.97 3.14 -4.94
CA TRP A 220 8.94 3.41 -5.94
C TRP A 220 8.10 2.15 -6.22
N HIS A 221 8.76 0.99 -6.29
CA HIS A 221 8.06 -0.29 -6.44
C HIS A 221 7.22 -0.64 -5.20
N VAL A 222 7.70 -0.38 -3.98
CA VAL A 222 6.91 -0.59 -2.75
C VAL A 222 5.71 0.36 -2.70
N GLY A 223 5.91 1.64 -2.98
CA GLY A 223 4.82 2.64 -3.03
C GLY A 223 3.77 2.30 -4.08
N GLY A 224 4.20 1.93 -5.29
CA GLY A 224 3.30 1.44 -6.34
C GLY A 224 2.60 0.14 -5.94
N ALA A 225 3.28 -0.80 -5.28
CA ALA A 225 2.68 -2.04 -4.79
C ALA A 225 1.54 -1.77 -3.81
N PHE A 226 1.74 -0.82 -2.90
CA PHE A 226 0.71 -0.39 -1.95
C PHE A 226 -0.52 0.21 -2.65
N LEU A 227 -0.29 1.10 -3.63
CA LEU A 227 -1.37 1.73 -4.41
C LEU A 227 -2.17 0.70 -5.22
N VAL A 228 -1.49 -0.21 -5.92
CA VAL A 228 -2.14 -1.28 -6.70
C VAL A 228 -2.87 -2.23 -5.77
N SER A 229 -2.25 -2.69 -4.68
CA SER A 229 -2.86 -3.62 -3.73
C SER A 229 -4.12 -3.03 -3.09
N THR A 230 -4.08 -1.77 -2.69
CA THR A 230 -5.25 -1.06 -2.12
C THR A 230 -6.38 -0.95 -3.15
N SER A 231 -6.03 -0.65 -4.41
CA SER A 231 -6.98 -0.56 -5.51
C SER A 231 -7.60 -1.92 -5.87
N VAL A 232 -6.80 -3.00 -5.85
CA VAL A 232 -7.28 -4.39 -5.99
C VAL A 232 -8.21 -4.75 -4.83
N ILE A 233 -7.85 -4.45 -3.58
CA ILE A 233 -8.69 -4.70 -2.40
C ILE A 233 -10.04 -3.97 -2.54
N TYR A 234 -10.02 -2.70 -2.96
CA TYR A 234 -11.26 -1.96 -3.21
C TYR A 234 -12.12 -2.60 -4.31
N MET A 235 -11.51 -3.07 -5.41
CA MET A 235 -12.20 -3.84 -6.43
C MET A 235 -12.85 -5.10 -5.85
N LEU A 236 -12.09 -5.88 -5.07
CA LEU A 236 -12.57 -7.11 -4.45
C LEU A 236 -13.76 -6.84 -3.54
N MET A 237 -13.68 -5.81 -2.68
CA MET A 237 -14.81 -5.39 -1.83
C MET A 237 -16.05 -5.08 -2.67
N ARG A 238 -15.90 -4.40 -3.81
CA ARG A 238 -17.00 -4.11 -4.72
C ARG A 238 -17.59 -5.37 -5.34
N ILE A 239 -16.77 -6.32 -5.76
CA ILE A 239 -17.24 -7.60 -6.31
C ILE A 239 -18.01 -8.39 -5.25
N PHE A 240 -17.47 -8.53 -4.04
CA PHE A 240 -18.14 -9.25 -2.96
C PHE A 240 -19.39 -8.54 -2.43
N ARG A 241 -19.48 -7.21 -2.56
CA ARG A 241 -20.66 -6.45 -2.12
C ARG A 241 -21.79 -6.45 -3.13
N PHE A 242 -21.50 -6.24 -4.41
CA PHE A 242 -22.52 -5.99 -5.44
C PHE A 242 -22.71 -7.14 -6.43
N HIS A 243 -21.71 -8.02 -6.54
CA HIS A 243 -21.65 -9.04 -7.60
C HIS A 243 -21.41 -10.45 -7.04
N ALA A 244 -21.62 -10.68 -5.73
CA ALA A 244 -21.35 -11.96 -5.07
C ALA A 244 -22.25 -13.12 -5.53
N SER A 245 -23.45 -12.81 -6.07
CA SER A 245 -24.34 -13.78 -6.70
C SER A 245 -23.79 -14.31 -8.03
N GLN A 246 -22.89 -13.57 -8.67
CA GLN A 246 -22.31 -13.93 -9.96
C GLN A 246 -21.10 -14.86 -9.79
N ALA A 247 -21.33 -16.17 -9.92
CA ALA A 247 -20.31 -17.20 -9.68
C ALA A 247 -18.97 -17.00 -10.44
N PRO A 248 -18.93 -16.60 -11.73
CA PRO A 248 -17.66 -16.35 -12.42
C PRO A 248 -16.83 -15.24 -11.79
N LEU A 249 -17.46 -14.10 -11.46
CA LEU A 249 -16.80 -12.95 -10.83
C LEU A 249 -16.33 -13.27 -9.42
N ARG A 250 -17.13 -14.01 -8.64
CA ARG A 250 -16.77 -14.41 -7.28
C ARG A 250 -15.57 -15.33 -7.26
N ARG A 251 -15.51 -16.32 -8.17
CA ARG A 251 -14.39 -17.28 -8.26
C ARG A 251 -13.09 -16.58 -8.63
N VAL A 252 -13.12 -15.73 -9.66
CA VAL A 252 -11.94 -14.96 -10.10
C VAL A 252 -11.50 -13.98 -9.01
N ALA A 253 -12.42 -13.26 -8.36
CA ALA A 253 -12.10 -12.38 -7.23
C ALA A 253 -11.48 -13.13 -6.04
N THR A 254 -11.95 -14.33 -5.71
CA THR A 254 -11.37 -15.14 -4.63
C THR A 254 -9.93 -15.54 -4.97
N LEU A 255 -9.66 -15.93 -6.22
CA LEU A 255 -8.32 -16.27 -6.67
C LEU A 255 -7.39 -15.04 -6.67
N ILE A 256 -7.88 -13.86 -7.10
CA ILE A 256 -7.13 -12.61 -7.02
C ILE A 256 -6.78 -12.28 -5.56
N ALA A 257 -7.74 -12.42 -4.63
CA ALA A 257 -7.50 -12.16 -3.21
C ALA A 257 -6.37 -13.05 -2.64
N PHE A 258 -6.41 -14.35 -2.94
CA PHE A 258 -5.37 -15.30 -2.54
C PHE A 258 -4.00 -14.93 -3.16
N LEU A 259 -3.95 -14.73 -4.48
CA LEU A 259 -2.70 -14.41 -5.16
C LEU A 259 -2.13 -13.05 -4.76
N LEU A 260 -2.96 -12.08 -4.35
CA LEU A 260 -2.47 -10.80 -3.82
C LEU A 260 -1.69 -10.99 -2.53
N ILE A 261 -2.18 -11.83 -1.61
CA ILE A 261 -1.47 -12.17 -0.37
C ILE A 261 -0.13 -12.84 -0.70
N VAL A 262 -0.15 -13.83 -1.60
CA VAL A 262 1.06 -14.52 -2.05
C VAL A 262 2.05 -13.55 -2.70
N GLN A 263 1.58 -12.61 -3.52
CA GLN A 263 2.42 -11.61 -4.20
C GLN A 263 3.16 -10.71 -3.20
N VAL A 264 2.44 -10.21 -2.18
CA VAL A 264 3.04 -9.37 -1.13
C VAL A 264 4.07 -10.17 -0.34
N PHE A 265 3.75 -11.40 0.05
CA PHE A 265 4.69 -12.29 0.73
C PHE A 265 5.97 -12.52 -0.10
N LEU A 266 5.82 -12.89 -1.37
CA LEU A 266 6.94 -13.13 -2.29
C LEU A 266 7.75 -11.88 -2.62
N GLY A 267 7.21 -10.67 -2.39
CA GLY A 267 7.94 -9.41 -2.57
C GLY A 267 8.75 -9.04 -1.32
N VAL A 268 8.14 -9.17 -0.13
CA VAL A 268 8.71 -8.72 1.14
C VAL A 268 9.79 -9.67 1.65
N VAL A 269 9.50 -10.99 1.69
CA VAL A 269 10.41 -11.97 2.31
C VAL A 269 11.79 -12.02 1.64
N PRO A 270 11.91 -12.09 0.30
CA PRO A 270 13.23 -12.12 -0.34
C PRO A 270 14.02 -10.84 -0.15
N TRP A 271 13.34 -9.68 -0.10
CA TRP A 271 13.99 -8.40 0.18
C TRP A 271 14.59 -8.40 1.59
N MET A 272 13.83 -8.85 2.59
CA MET A 272 14.29 -8.98 3.98
C MET A 272 15.48 -9.95 4.10
N LEU A 273 15.41 -11.11 3.46
CA LEU A 273 16.51 -12.10 3.44
C LEU A 273 17.79 -11.55 2.81
N THR A 274 17.69 -10.59 1.89
CA THR A 274 18.86 -9.96 1.26
C THR A 274 19.40 -8.74 2.00
N GLN A 275 18.64 -8.17 2.94
CA GLN A 275 19.05 -6.99 3.72
C GLN A 275 19.48 -7.34 5.15
N GLY A 276 19.10 -8.50 5.68
CA GLY A 276 19.46 -8.94 7.03
C GLY A 276 20.59 -9.97 7.07
N ASN A 277 21.47 -9.87 8.08
CA ASN A 277 22.41 -10.94 8.49
C ASN A 277 21.71 -12.19 9.07
N LEU A 278 20.45 -12.44 8.72
CA LEU A 278 19.56 -13.39 9.41
C LEU A 278 19.83 -14.86 9.06
N VAL A 279 20.60 -15.17 8.01
CA VAL A 279 20.89 -16.57 7.62
C VAL A 279 22.33 -16.68 7.11
N SER A 280 23.19 -17.37 7.86
CA SER A 280 24.62 -17.59 7.53
C SER A 280 24.86 -18.66 6.45
N ASN A 281 23.83 -19.41 6.05
CA ASN A 281 23.96 -20.52 5.11
C ASN A 281 23.19 -20.23 3.79
N ASN A 282 23.93 -19.76 2.78
CA ASN A 282 23.57 -19.68 1.35
C ASN A 282 22.06 -19.53 0.98
N PRO A 283 21.46 -18.33 1.13
CA PRO A 283 20.06 -18.06 0.73
C PRO A 283 19.86 -17.82 -0.77
N ALA A 284 20.91 -17.90 -1.62
CA ALA A 284 20.85 -17.42 -3.01
C ALA A 284 19.84 -18.18 -3.89
N SER A 285 19.75 -19.51 -3.78
CA SER A 285 18.83 -20.34 -4.56
C SER A 285 17.36 -20.13 -4.14
N LEU A 286 17.10 -20.05 -2.83
CA LEU A 286 15.77 -19.78 -2.29
C LEU A 286 15.26 -18.39 -2.70
N VAL A 287 16.11 -17.36 -2.57
CA VAL A 287 15.79 -16.00 -3.01
C VAL A 287 15.52 -15.95 -4.51
N ALA A 288 16.30 -16.68 -5.32
CA ALA A 288 16.06 -16.80 -6.76
C ALA A 288 14.71 -17.43 -7.10
N VAL A 289 14.33 -18.51 -6.40
CA VAL A 289 13.02 -19.18 -6.56
C VAL A 289 11.88 -18.24 -6.15
N MET A 290 12.01 -17.54 -5.02
CA MET A 290 10.97 -16.61 -4.57
C MET A 290 10.80 -15.40 -5.51
N ARG A 291 11.89 -14.81 -5.99
CA ARG A 291 11.84 -13.71 -6.97
C ARG A 291 11.21 -14.15 -8.30
N THR A 292 11.53 -15.36 -8.74
CA THR A 292 10.92 -15.95 -9.95
C THR A 292 9.42 -16.19 -9.75
N SER A 293 9.04 -16.71 -8.58
CA SER A 293 7.64 -16.92 -8.20
C SER A 293 6.88 -15.60 -8.12
N HIS A 294 7.51 -14.53 -7.61
CA HIS A 294 6.92 -13.18 -7.53
C HIS A 294 6.56 -12.64 -8.92
N VAL A 295 7.40 -12.88 -9.93
CA VAL A 295 7.11 -12.47 -11.32
C VAL A 295 5.96 -13.28 -11.90
N ALA A 296 5.95 -14.60 -11.69
CA ALA A 296 4.90 -15.47 -12.19
C ALA A 296 3.52 -15.15 -11.56
N VAL A 297 3.48 -14.92 -10.25
CA VAL A 297 2.25 -14.53 -9.53
C VAL A 297 1.79 -13.13 -9.96
N GLY A 298 2.70 -12.19 -10.20
CA GLY A 298 2.38 -10.88 -10.77
C GLY A 298 1.72 -10.98 -12.16
N ALA A 299 2.24 -11.84 -13.03
CA ALA A 299 1.66 -12.10 -14.35
C ALA A 299 0.26 -12.74 -14.25
N LEU A 300 0.07 -13.69 -13.33
CA LEU A 300 -1.24 -14.31 -13.05
C LEU A 300 -2.27 -13.29 -12.54
N LEU A 301 -1.85 -12.39 -11.64
CA LEU A 301 -2.71 -11.30 -11.16
C LEU A 301 -3.15 -10.39 -12.29
N LEU A 302 -2.24 -9.95 -13.17
CA LEU A 302 -2.58 -9.14 -14.33
C LEU A 302 -3.57 -9.86 -15.26
N MET A 303 -3.38 -11.16 -15.52
CA MET A 303 -4.30 -11.98 -16.31
C MET A 303 -5.69 -12.03 -15.67
N LEU A 304 -5.78 -12.31 -14.37
CA LEU A 304 -7.06 -12.44 -13.66
C LEU A 304 -7.79 -11.10 -13.55
N LEU A 305 -7.07 -9.98 -13.39
CA LEU A 305 -7.65 -8.64 -13.43
C LEU A 305 -8.27 -8.35 -14.79
N SER A 306 -7.61 -8.72 -15.90
CA SER A 306 -8.16 -8.61 -17.26
C SER A 306 -9.40 -9.49 -17.45
N VAL A 307 -9.38 -10.73 -16.94
CA VAL A 307 -10.53 -11.64 -16.96
C VAL A 307 -11.70 -11.08 -16.13
N GLN A 308 -11.43 -10.50 -14.97
CA GLN A 308 -12.45 -9.86 -14.13
C GLN A 308 -13.10 -8.66 -14.87
N ALA A 309 -12.28 -7.82 -15.51
CA ALA A 309 -12.74 -6.70 -16.32
C ALA A 309 -13.63 -7.17 -17.48
N LEU A 310 -13.26 -8.27 -18.14
CA LEU A 310 -14.05 -8.89 -19.21
C LEU A 310 -15.43 -9.36 -18.72
N TRP A 311 -15.50 -10.05 -17.58
CA TRP A 311 -16.79 -10.50 -17.02
C TRP A 311 -17.68 -9.33 -16.60
N LEU A 312 -17.10 -8.27 -16.01
CA LEU A 312 -17.84 -7.05 -15.69
C LEU A 312 -18.34 -6.31 -16.93
N HIS A 313 -17.58 -6.34 -18.03
CA HIS A 313 -18.04 -5.79 -19.31
C HIS A 313 -19.33 -6.46 -19.79
N ARG A 314 -19.46 -7.77 -19.60
CA ARG A 314 -20.66 -8.54 -19.97
C ARG A 314 -21.89 -8.23 -19.09
N LEU A 315 -21.69 -7.72 -17.87
CA LEU A 315 -22.79 -7.29 -16.96
C LEU A 315 -23.27 -5.85 -17.18
N ALA A 316 -22.45 -4.99 -17.77
CA ALA A 316 -22.78 -3.59 -17.91
C ALA A 316 -23.89 -3.35 -18.96
N LEU A 317 -24.76 -2.37 -18.73
CA LEU A 317 -25.82 -1.96 -19.67
C LEU A 317 -25.22 -1.36 -20.96
N PRO A 318 -25.89 -1.51 -22.13
CA PRO A 318 -25.50 -0.83 -23.38
C PRO A 318 -25.58 0.71 -23.24
N ALA A 319 -24.73 1.42 -23.97
CA ALA A 319 -24.53 2.87 -23.91
C ALA A 319 -25.76 3.74 -24.26
N GLY A 320 -26.92 3.16 -24.59
CA GLY A 320 -28.15 3.91 -24.90
C GLY A 320 -28.95 4.39 -23.67
N GLY A 321 -28.57 4.01 -22.45
CA GLY A 321 -29.20 4.46 -21.19
C GLY A 321 -28.63 5.75 -20.61
N GLU A 322 -27.86 6.51 -21.39
CA GLU A 322 -26.97 7.58 -20.91
C GLU A 322 -27.68 8.85 -20.39
N ARG A 323 -28.99 9.03 -20.61
CA ARG A 323 -29.73 10.16 -20.01
C ARG A 323 -29.89 10.05 -18.48
N SER A 324 -29.77 8.85 -17.89
CA SER A 324 -29.57 8.69 -16.44
C SER A 324 -28.11 8.78 -16.02
N ALA A 325 -27.15 8.75 -16.96
CA ALA A 325 -25.72 8.68 -16.64
C ALA A 325 -25.13 10.02 -16.18
N VAL A 326 -25.67 11.16 -16.65
CA VAL A 326 -25.21 12.51 -16.26
C VAL A 326 -25.58 12.82 -14.80
N THR A 327 -26.76 12.41 -14.34
CA THR A 327 -27.14 12.44 -12.91
C THR A 327 -26.26 11.49 -12.10
N THR A 328 -26.01 10.26 -12.57
CA THR A 328 -25.15 9.31 -11.83
C THR A 328 -23.67 9.68 -11.77
N ALA A 329 -23.14 10.47 -12.71
CA ALA A 329 -21.75 10.92 -12.67
C ALA A 329 -21.56 11.99 -11.58
N GLY A 330 -22.51 12.94 -11.48
CA GLY A 330 -22.58 13.88 -10.37
C GLY A 330 -22.82 13.20 -9.02
N GLU A 331 -23.72 12.20 -8.98
CA GLU A 331 -23.93 11.37 -7.78
C GLU A 331 -22.71 10.51 -7.43
N PHE A 332 -21.97 10.00 -8.42
CA PHE A 332 -20.74 9.23 -8.21
C PHE A 332 -19.62 10.11 -7.67
N GLU A 333 -19.44 11.31 -8.24
CA GLU A 333 -18.45 12.26 -7.74
C GLU A 333 -18.82 12.72 -6.33
N HIS A 334 -20.10 13.01 -6.08
CA HIS A 334 -20.61 13.33 -4.74
C HIS A 334 -20.43 12.16 -3.76
N SER A 335 -20.68 10.92 -4.19
CA SER A 335 -20.49 9.70 -3.41
C SER A 335 -19.01 9.42 -3.12
N LEU A 336 -18.12 9.65 -4.09
CA LEU A 336 -16.68 9.51 -3.93
C LEU A 336 -16.12 10.59 -2.99
N ARG A 337 -16.54 11.85 -3.16
CA ARG A 337 -16.18 12.95 -2.25
C ARG A 337 -16.65 12.66 -0.82
N THR A 338 -17.88 12.17 -0.66
CA THR A 338 -18.44 11.76 0.64
C THR A 338 -17.66 10.59 1.24
N ARG A 339 -17.33 9.57 0.43
CA ARG A 339 -16.52 8.42 0.85
C ARG A 339 -15.11 8.83 1.28
N LEU A 340 -14.43 9.67 0.49
CA LEU A 340 -13.11 10.19 0.83
C LEU A 340 -13.16 11.00 2.11
N HIS A 341 -14.15 11.89 2.24
CA HIS A 341 -14.40 12.64 3.48
C HIS A 341 -14.63 11.70 4.68
N ASP A 342 -15.43 10.64 4.53
CA ASP A 342 -15.64 9.69 5.62
C ASP A 342 -14.35 8.97 6.02
N TYR A 343 -13.45 8.64 5.07
CA TYR A 343 -12.12 8.10 5.40
C TYR A 343 -11.18 9.14 6.02
N THR A 344 -11.23 10.42 5.64
CA THR A 344 -10.43 11.48 6.28
C THR A 344 -10.90 11.74 7.72
N VAL A 345 -12.21 11.67 7.97
CA VAL A 345 -12.77 11.72 9.33
C VAL A 345 -12.37 10.49 10.14
N LEU A 346 -12.35 9.31 9.53
CA LEU A 346 -11.97 8.06 10.19
C LEU A 346 -10.49 8.09 10.63
N SER A 347 -9.61 8.56 9.76
CA SER A 347 -8.17 8.69 9.99
C SER A 347 -7.78 9.85 10.91
N LYS A 348 -8.70 10.77 11.22
CA LYS A 348 -8.44 11.99 12.01
C LYS A 348 -7.23 12.80 11.51
N ALA A 349 -7.03 12.88 10.20
CA ALA A 349 -5.85 13.48 9.57
C ALA A 349 -5.47 14.88 10.14
N ARG A 350 -6.47 15.69 10.50
CA ARG A 350 -6.27 17.03 11.09
C ARG A 350 -5.66 17.01 12.49
N LEU A 351 -5.97 16.00 13.32
CA LEU A 351 -5.41 15.88 14.68
C LEU A 351 -4.00 15.27 14.66
N SER A 352 -3.67 14.48 13.64
CA SER A 352 -2.36 13.83 13.50
C SER A 352 -1.22 14.82 13.21
N GLY A 353 -1.52 16.05 12.77
CA GLY A 353 -0.50 17.05 12.42
C GLY A 353 0.43 17.41 13.59
N LEU A 354 -0.11 17.64 14.79
CA LEU A 354 0.71 17.95 15.96
C LEU A 354 1.57 16.75 16.40
N VAL A 355 1.03 15.53 16.28
CA VAL A 355 1.79 14.30 16.52
C VAL A 355 2.99 14.24 15.57
N MET A 356 2.78 14.54 14.29
CA MET A 356 3.86 14.55 13.30
C MET A 356 4.91 15.62 13.59
N VAL A 357 4.52 16.80 14.08
CA VAL A 357 5.46 17.82 14.55
C VAL A 357 6.32 17.28 15.70
N THR A 358 5.74 16.58 16.67
CA THR A 358 6.50 16.01 17.79
C THR A 358 7.44 14.88 17.37
N VAL A 359 7.04 14.03 16.41
CA VAL A 359 7.92 13.01 15.83
C VAL A 359 9.10 13.68 15.12
N ALA A 360 8.84 14.69 14.28
CA ALA A 360 9.87 15.42 13.58
C ALA A 360 10.83 16.12 14.56
N ALA A 361 10.31 16.79 15.59
CA ALA A 361 11.12 17.43 16.62
C ALA A 361 12.04 16.42 17.31
N GLY A 362 11.51 15.26 17.74
CA GLY A 362 12.32 14.20 18.34
C GLY A 362 13.42 13.70 17.41
N TYR A 363 13.13 13.57 16.11
CA TYR A 363 14.12 13.17 15.11
C TYR A 363 15.24 14.20 14.92
N PHE A 364 14.89 15.48 14.77
CA PHE A 364 15.87 16.55 14.59
C PHE A 364 16.73 16.75 15.83
N ILE A 365 16.18 16.63 17.04
CA ILE A 365 16.98 16.73 18.28
C ILE A 365 17.91 15.51 18.42
N GLY A 366 17.48 14.32 17.98
CA GLY A 366 18.29 13.10 18.00
C GLY A 366 19.39 13.02 16.93
N SER A 367 19.35 13.86 15.90
CA SER A 367 20.31 13.86 14.78
C SER A 367 20.93 15.25 14.55
N PRO A 368 21.65 15.85 15.52
CA PRO A 368 22.37 17.10 15.29
C PRO A 368 23.45 16.87 14.21
N GLY A 369 23.23 17.36 12.98
CA GLY A 369 24.09 17.07 11.81
C GLY A 369 23.32 17.07 10.48
N MET A 370 23.72 16.25 9.48
CA MET A 370 22.89 16.07 8.27
C MET A 370 21.82 15.00 8.51
N PRO A 371 20.53 15.37 8.56
CA PRO A 371 19.47 14.40 8.84
C PRO A 371 19.27 13.46 7.64
N ASN A 372 19.10 12.16 7.90
CA ASN A 372 18.66 11.23 6.87
C ASN A 372 17.17 11.45 6.55
N LEU A 373 16.88 12.22 5.50
CA LEU A 373 15.52 12.57 5.13
C LEU A 373 14.68 11.36 4.70
N VAL A 374 15.31 10.27 4.25
CA VAL A 374 14.60 9.03 3.87
C VAL A 374 14.05 8.34 5.12
N VAL A 375 14.86 8.23 6.18
CA VAL A 375 14.43 7.65 7.47
C VAL A 375 13.38 8.52 8.13
N LEU A 376 13.55 9.85 8.09
CA LEU A 376 12.52 10.78 8.59
C LEU A 376 11.19 10.60 7.82
N ALA A 377 11.23 10.55 6.48
CA ALA A 377 10.03 10.35 5.67
C ALA A 377 9.36 9.00 5.95
N ALA A 378 10.14 7.91 6.04
CA ALA A 378 9.62 6.59 6.39
C ALA A 378 8.97 6.57 7.78
N THR A 379 9.60 7.23 8.77
CA THR A 379 9.06 7.39 10.13
C THR A 379 7.74 8.15 10.10
N MET A 380 7.69 9.31 9.44
CA MET A 380 6.51 10.16 9.35
C MET A 380 5.34 9.47 8.67
N VAL A 381 5.58 8.79 7.55
CA VAL A 381 4.56 8.01 6.81
C VAL A 381 4.07 6.84 7.65
N GLY A 382 4.98 6.04 8.21
CA GLY A 382 4.65 4.85 8.98
C GLY A 382 3.85 5.18 10.25
N VAL A 383 4.34 6.14 11.05
CA VAL A 383 3.63 6.60 12.27
C VAL A 383 2.30 7.25 11.92
N SER A 384 2.20 8.01 10.82
CA SER A 384 0.92 8.56 10.35
C SER A 384 -0.10 7.48 10.01
N LEU A 385 0.33 6.41 9.32
CA LEU A 385 -0.53 5.28 8.98
C LEU A 385 -1.02 4.56 10.25
N VAL A 386 -0.13 4.33 11.22
CA VAL A 386 -0.53 3.72 12.49
C VAL A 386 -1.46 4.63 13.29
N ALA A 387 -1.20 5.93 13.33
CA ALA A 387 -2.09 6.90 13.99
C ALA A 387 -3.48 6.92 13.34
N ALA A 388 -3.55 6.91 12.00
CA ALA A 388 -4.79 6.86 11.24
C ALA A 388 -5.57 5.56 11.51
N GLY A 389 -4.88 4.42 11.50
CA GLY A 389 -5.49 3.12 11.79
C GLY A 389 -5.97 2.98 13.23
N THR A 390 -5.17 3.47 14.18
CA THR A 390 -5.53 3.54 15.60
C THR A 390 -6.76 4.42 15.80
N ALA A 391 -6.84 5.57 15.12
CA ALA A 391 -8.03 6.44 15.17
C ALA A 391 -9.27 5.74 14.60
N ALA A 392 -9.12 4.99 13.50
CA ALA A 392 -10.21 4.22 12.90
C ALA A 392 -10.71 3.11 13.82
N LEU A 393 -9.79 2.32 14.39
CA LEU A 393 -10.11 1.25 15.34
C LEU A 393 -10.73 1.79 16.62
N ASN A 394 -10.27 2.94 17.12
CA ASN A 394 -10.90 3.59 18.26
C ASN A 394 -12.36 3.98 17.95
N GLN A 395 -12.62 4.58 16.78
CA GLN A 395 -13.99 4.91 16.37
C GLN A 395 -14.85 3.65 16.20
N TYR A 396 -14.25 2.53 15.75
CA TYR A 396 -14.93 1.24 15.69
C TYR A 396 -15.34 0.71 17.08
N ILE A 397 -14.44 0.79 18.06
CA ILE A 397 -14.69 0.37 19.46
C ILE A 397 -15.71 1.29 20.15
N GLU A 398 -15.63 2.60 19.92
CA GLU A 398 -16.46 3.60 20.61
C GLU A 398 -17.78 3.94 19.91
N ARG A 399 -18.10 3.34 18.75
CA ARG A 399 -19.23 3.72 17.88
C ARG A 399 -20.57 3.95 18.59
N ASP A 400 -20.93 3.08 19.55
CA ASP A 400 -22.23 3.16 20.23
C ASP A 400 -22.26 4.31 21.26
N LYS A 401 -21.10 4.63 21.84
CA LYS A 401 -20.93 5.77 22.76
C LYS A 401 -20.87 7.07 21.96
N ASP A 402 -20.15 7.06 20.84
CA ASP A 402 -20.05 8.17 19.91
C ASP A 402 -21.42 8.59 19.35
N ALA A 403 -22.37 7.66 19.21
CA ALA A 403 -23.75 7.95 18.78
C ALA A 403 -24.52 8.84 19.79
N ARG A 404 -24.13 8.84 21.06
CA ARG A 404 -24.81 9.56 22.15
C ARG A 404 -24.26 10.99 22.38
N MET A 405 -23.10 11.31 21.82
CA MET A 405 -22.46 12.62 22.01
C MET A 405 -22.70 13.52 20.79
N GLU A 406 -23.10 14.78 21.01
CA GLU A 406 -23.44 15.71 19.91
C GLU A 406 -22.31 15.92 18.91
N ARG A 407 -21.07 16.03 19.41
CA ARG A 407 -19.90 16.24 18.55
C ARG A 407 -19.61 15.05 17.63
N THR A 408 -19.97 13.84 18.03
CA THR A 408 -19.51 12.60 17.38
C THR A 408 -20.60 11.79 16.72
N ARG A 409 -21.88 12.07 17.01
CA ARG A 409 -23.02 11.36 16.42
C ARG A 409 -23.07 11.39 14.89
N ASN A 410 -22.46 12.40 14.29
CA ASN A 410 -22.40 12.59 12.83
C ASN A 410 -21.17 11.93 12.16
N ARG A 411 -20.32 11.21 12.92
CA ARG A 411 -19.17 10.46 12.37
C ARG A 411 -19.64 9.30 11.47
N PRO A 412 -18.79 8.79 10.58
CA PRO A 412 -19.18 7.79 9.57
C PRO A 412 -19.80 6.52 10.15
N LEU A 413 -19.30 6.04 11.31
CA LEU A 413 -19.80 4.82 11.96
C LEU A 413 -21.11 5.03 12.74
N PRO A 414 -21.22 6.00 13.68
CA PRO A 414 -22.48 6.25 14.38
C PRO A 414 -23.64 6.65 13.48
N SER A 415 -23.37 7.39 12.40
CA SER A 415 -24.40 7.82 11.43
C SER A 415 -24.78 6.77 10.39
N GLY A 416 -24.14 5.59 10.42
CA GLY A 416 -24.43 4.49 9.47
C GLY A 416 -23.91 4.71 8.04
N ARG A 417 -23.20 5.81 7.75
CA ARG A 417 -22.61 6.07 6.42
C ARG A 417 -21.51 5.09 6.05
N MET A 418 -20.85 4.49 7.03
CA MET A 418 -19.82 3.47 6.85
C MET A 418 -20.16 2.20 7.63
N GLN A 419 -19.92 1.04 7.00
CA GLN A 419 -20.12 -0.25 7.65
C GLN A 419 -18.99 -0.53 8.67
N PRO A 420 -19.28 -1.05 9.89
CA PRO A 420 -18.26 -1.32 10.91
C PRO A 420 -17.09 -2.21 10.42
N ARG A 421 -17.39 -3.21 9.59
CA ARG A 421 -16.38 -4.08 8.98
C ARG A 421 -15.41 -3.33 8.06
N GLU A 422 -15.88 -2.29 7.37
CA GLU A 422 -15.05 -1.47 6.48
C GLU A 422 -14.05 -0.66 7.30
N ALA A 423 -14.50 -0.05 8.40
CA ALA A 423 -13.63 0.67 9.32
C ALA A 423 -12.63 -0.24 10.05
N LEU A 424 -13.06 -1.45 10.46
CA LEU A 424 -12.18 -2.45 11.07
C LEU A 424 -11.07 -2.88 10.11
N ALA A 425 -11.43 -3.24 8.86
CA ALA A 425 -10.47 -3.65 7.85
C ALA A 425 -9.48 -2.53 7.52
N PHE A 426 -9.98 -1.30 7.32
CA PHE A 426 -9.13 -0.13 7.11
C PHE A 426 -8.17 0.12 8.28
N GLY A 427 -8.70 0.08 9.51
CA GLY A 427 -7.93 0.29 10.72
C GLY A 427 -6.81 -0.74 10.90
N LEU A 428 -7.12 -2.03 10.76
CA LEU A 428 -6.12 -3.10 10.84
C LEU A 428 -5.08 -3.00 9.72
N ALA A 429 -5.51 -2.78 8.48
CA ALA A 429 -4.60 -2.68 7.35
C ALA A 429 -3.62 -1.50 7.49
N THR A 430 -4.08 -0.35 7.99
CA THR A 430 -3.24 0.84 8.17
C THR A 430 -2.34 0.75 9.40
N VAL A 431 -2.79 0.14 10.52
CA VAL A 431 -1.90 -0.16 11.65
C VAL A 431 -0.80 -1.14 11.23
N ILE A 432 -1.15 -2.27 10.64
CA ILE A 432 -0.17 -3.28 10.23
C ILE A 432 0.76 -2.69 9.16
N GLY A 433 0.21 -2.06 8.12
CA GLY A 433 0.99 -1.43 7.05
C GLY A 433 1.94 -0.35 7.57
N GLY A 434 1.46 0.53 8.46
CA GLY A 434 2.27 1.57 9.07
C GLY A 434 3.40 1.00 9.94
N THR A 435 3.12 -0.01 10.77
CA THR A 435 4.14 -0.69 11.58
C THR A 435 5.19 -1.36 10.71
N LEU A 436 4.81 -1.99 9.61
CA LEU A 436 5.76 -2.59 8.66
C LEU A 436 6.62 -1.52 7.95
N VAL A 437 6.02 -0.38 7.57
CA VAL A 437 6.78 0.76 7.01
C VAL A 437 7.83 1.24 7.99
N VAL A 438 7.49 1.40 9.28
CA VAL A 438 8.47 1.78 10.31
C VAL A 438 9.51 0.67 10.53
N GLY A 439 9.10 -0.60 10.61
CA GLY A 439 10.01 -1.71 10.90
C GLY A 439 11.04 -1.95 9.81
N PHE A 440 10.66 -1.75 8.55
CA PHE A 440 11.54 -1.94 7.40
C PHE A 440 12.24 -0.68 6.92
N GLY A 441 11.60 0.48 7.08
CA GLY A 441 12.15 1.77 6.62
C GLY A 441 12.94 2.53 7.69
N VAL A 442 12.86 2.10 8.95
CA VAL A 442 13.51 2.74 10.10
C VAL A 442 14.29 1.71 10.91
N ASN A 443 13.66 1.07 11.89
CA ASN A 443 14.23 -0.03 12.69
C ASN A 443 13.11 -0.75 13.50
N LEU A 444 13.46 -1.90 14.06
CA LEU A 444 12.54 -2.74 14.84
C LEU A 444 12.07 -2.07 16.13
N LEU A 445 12.93 -1.27 16.77
CA LEU A 445 12.61 -0.55 18.00
C LEU A 445 11.45 0.44 17.78
N CYS A 446 11.55 1.29 16.75
CA CYS A 446 10.52 2.23 16.36
C CYS A 446 9.21 1.53 15.99
N ALA A 447 9.28 0.38 15.30
CA ALA A 447 8.10 -0.40 14.96
C ALA A 447 7.42 -0.97 16.21
N ALA A 448 8.19 -1.52 17.15
CA ALA A 448 7.69 -2.01 18.43
C ALA A 448 7.05 -0.88 19.24
N MET A 449 7.72 0.27 19.37
CA MET A 449 7.17 1.45 20.05
C MET A 449 5.88 1.94 19.40
N THR A 450 5.83 2.00 18.08
CA THR A 450 4.64 2.42 17.32
C THR A 450 3.47 1.45 17.52
N ALA A 451 3.73 0.14 17.51
CA ALA A 451 2.73 -0.90 17.77
C ALA A 451 2.23 -0.87 19.22
N VAL A 452 3.14 -0.74 20.19
CA VAL A 452 2.82 -0.60 21.62
C VAL A 452 2.01 0.66 21.88
N THR A 453 2.34 1.77 21.22
CA THR A 453 1.56 3.03 21.29
C THR A 453 0.11 2.79 20.87
N SER A 454 -0.12 2.10 19.74
CA SER A 454 -1.45 1.73 19.27
C SER A 454 -2.18 0.79 20.24
N ALA A 455 -1.48 -0.22 20.75
CA ALA A 455 -2.03 -1.21 21.68
C ALA A 455 -2.47 -0.57 23.01
N ILE A 456 -1.62 0.28 23.62
CA ILE A 456 -1.98 1.02 24.85
C ILE A 456 -3.19 1.89 24.58
N TYR A 457 -3.22 2.60 23.45
CA TYR A 457 -4.36 3.46 23.11
C TYR A 457 -5.67 2.66 23.01
N LEU A 458 -5.69 1.57 22.25
CA LEU A 458 -6.89 0.82 21.92
C LEU A 458 -7.35 -0.14 23.02
N LEU A 459 -6.42 -0.87 23.63
CA LEU A 459 -6.73 -1.99 24.52
C LEU A 459 -6.76 -1.57 25.99
N ILE A 460 -6.05 -0.49 26.32
CA ILE A 460 -5.95 0.00 27.70
C ILE A 460 -6.75 1.29 27.84
N TYR A 461 -6.32 2.38 27.20
CA TYR A 461 -6.92 3.70 27.37
C TYR A 461 -8.40 3.75 26.97
N THR A 462 -8.76 3.26 25.77
CA THR A 462 -10.14 3.35 25.27
C THR A 462 -11.17 2.67 26.20
N PRO A 463 -10.98 1.43 26.70
CA PRO A 463 -11.85 0.84 27.71
C PRO A 463 -11.85 1.56 29.06
N LEU A 464 -10.70 2.12 29.47
CA LEU A 464 -10.54 2.81 30.75
C LEU A 464 -11.42 4.06 30.88
N LYS A 465 -11.74 4.74 29.77
CA LYS A 465 -12.59 5.94 29.74
C LYS A 465 -13.98 5.75 30.39
N THR A 466 -14.52 4.54 30.40
CA THR A 466 -15.81 4.25 31.06
C THR A 466 -15.66 3.64 32.45
N ARG A 467 -14.44 3.40 32.93
CA ARG A 467 -14.19 2.66 34.17
C ARG A 467 -13.68 3.55 35.31
N THR A 468 -12.76 4.47 35.03
CA THR A 468 -12.12 5.32 36.05
C THR A 468 -11.57 6.62 35.46
N THR A 469 -11.43 7.64 36.31
CA THR A 469 -10.83 8.94 35.97
C THR A 469 -9.33 8.85 35.66
N LEU A 470 -8.67 7.74 36.04
CA LEU A 470 -7.27 7.45 35.68
C LEU A 470 -7.04 7.31 34.17
N ASN A 471 -8.11 7.22 33.37
CA ASN A 471 -8.03 7.14 31.92
C ASN A 471 -7.19 8.28 31.32
N THR A 472 -7.24 9.50 31.84
CA THR A 472 -6.47 10.63 31.29
C THR A 472 -4.96 10.43 31.47
N LEU A 473 -4.53 9.91 32.62
CA LEU A 473 -3.12 9.62 32.91
C LEU A 473 -2.60 8.47 32.04
N VAL A 474 -3.38 7.39 31.90
CA VAL A 474 -2.99 6.27 31.04
C VAL A 474 -3.00 6.65 29.56
N GLY A 475 -3.99 7.45 29.14
CA GLY A 475 -4.12 7.96 27.78
C GLY A 475 -3.04 8.97 27.39
N ALA A 476 -2.39 9.59 28.37
CA ALA A 476 -1.24 10.46 28.16
C ALA A 476 0.00 9.67 27.68
N VAL A 477 0.19 8.41 28.10
CA VAL A 477 1.34 7.59 27.68
C VAL A 477 1.48 7.49 26.15
N PRO A 478 0.47 7.00 25.38
CA PRO A 478 0.59 6.90 23.93
C PRO A 478 0.69 8.27 23.24
N GLY A 479 0.20 9.35 23.86
CA GLY A 479 0.37 10.71 23.36
C GLY A 479 1.79 11.24 23.52
N ALA A 480 2.56 10.69 24.46
CA ALA A 480 3.92 11.14 24.79
C ALA A 480 5.04 10.34 24.10
N LEU A 481 4.75 9.14 23.59
CA LEU A 481 5.69 8.29 22.84
C LEU A 481 6.17 8.83 21.47
N PRO A 482 5.39 9.62 20.69
CA PRO A 482 5.80 10.10 19.37
C PRO A 482 7.19 10.77 19.26
N PRO A 483 7.58 11.73 20.13
CA PRO A 483 8.92 12.30 20.07
C PRO A 483 10.03 11.28 20.39
N MET A 484 9.77 10.27 21.24
CA MET A 484 10.73 9.18 21.45
C MET A 484 10.89 8.32 20.20
N ILE A 485 9.81 8.07 19.46
CA ILE A 485 9.87 7.33 18.19
C ILE A 485 10.71 8.13 17.19
N GLY A 486 10.53 9.45 17.13
CA GLY A 486 11.39 10.34 16.34
C GLY A 486 12.86 10.23 16.74
N TRP A 487 13.15 10.32 18.03
CA TRP A 487 14.51 10.18 18.56
C TRP A 487 15.14 8.83 18.21
N ALA A 488 14.42 7.73 18.44
CA ALA A 488 14.90 6.38 18.16
C ALA A 488 15.08 6.11 16.66
N ALA A 489 14.30 6.80 15.81
CA ALA A 489 14.50 6.75 14.36
C ALA A 489 15.79 7.46 13.93
N ALA A 490 16.20 8.52 14.63
CA ALA A 490 17.44 9.24 14.37
C ALA A 490 18.69 8.53 14.93
N THR A 491 18.57 7.90 16.10
CA THR A 491 19.72 7.40 16.89
C THR A 491 19.86 5.88 16.95
N ASP A 492 18.88 5.13 16.41
CA ASP A 492 18.77 3.68 16.53
C ASP A 492 18.75 3.16 17.99
N GLY A 493 18.30 3.99 18.93
CA GLY A 493 18.27 3.66 20.35
C GLY A 493 17.44 4.61 21.21
N LEU A 494 17.36 4.31 22.50
CA LEU A 494 16.77 5.21 23.50
C LEU A 494 17.87 5.68 24.45
N SER A 495 17.96 6.99 24.63
CA SER A 495 18.83 7.63 25.61
C SER A 495 18.00 8.40 26.63
N LEU A 496 18.64 8.93 27.67
CA LEU A 496 18.00 9.81 28.65
C LEU A 496 17.24 10.96 27.98
N ASN A 497 17.78 11.53 26.89
CA ASN A 497 17.17 12.63 26.15
C ASN A 497 15.81 12.25 25.53
N ALA A 498 15.67 11.01 25.03
CA ALA A 498 14.39 10.51 24.53
C ALA A 498 13.33 10.50 25.66
N PHE A 499 13.71 10.02 26.85
CA PHE A 499 12.82 10.00 28.01
C PHE A 499 12.48 11.41 28.53
N VAL A 500 13.39 12.38 28.40
CA VAL A 500 13.10 13.78 28.71
C VAL A 500 12.02 14.34 27.77
N LEU A 501 12.13 14.09 26.46
CA LEU A 501 11.10 14.53 25.50
C LEU A 501 9.74 13.88 25.78
N PHE A 502 9.74 12.59 26.15
CA PHE A 502 8.54 11.91 26.62
C PHE A 502 7.94 12.58 27.86
N ALA A 503 8.76 12.85 28.87
CA ALA A 503 8.29 13.44 30.12
C ALA A 503 7.65 14.81 29.90
N ILE A 504 8.29 15.67 29.08
CA ILE A 504 7.74 16.98 28.71
C ILE A 504 6.38 16.84 28.05
N LEU A 505 6.27 16.00 27.02
CA LEU A 505 5.01 15.80 26.30
C LEU A 505 3.93 15.15 27.18
N TYR A 506 4.36 14.21 28.05
CA TYR A 506 3.50 13.53 29.01
C TYR A 506 2.86 14.50 30.00
N VAL A 507 3.67 15.36 30.61
CA VAL A 507 3.23 16.32 31.63
C VAL A 507 2.41 17.45 30.98
N TRP A 508 2.82 17.95 29.83
CA TRP A 508 2.16 19.06 29.13
C TRP A 508 0.70 18.75 28.78
N GLN A 509 0.42 17.54 28.29
CA GLN A 509 -0.91 17.23 27.79
C GLN A 509 -1.96 17.06 28.89
N LEU A 510 -1.57 16.93 30.17
CA LEU A 510 -2.52 16.69 31.25
C LEU A 510 -3.39 17.93 31.53
N PRO A 511 -2.84 19.14 31.77
CA PRO A 511 -3.62 20.38 31.78
C PRO A 511 -4.44 20.58 30.50
N HIS A 512 -3.87 20.25 29.33
CA HIS A 512 -4.57 20.33 28.04
C HIS A 512 -5.80 19.43 27.99
N PHE A 513 -5.66 18.13 28.28
CA PHE A 513 -6.75 17.16 28.22
C PHE A 513 -7.84 17.44 29.26
N TRP A 514 -7.49 17.86 30.47
CA TRP A 514 -8.50 18.25 31.45
C TRP A 514 -9.26 19.51 31.05
N SER A 515 -8.60 20.48 30.42
CA SER A 515 -9.31 21.65 29.88
C SER A 515 -10.35 21.24 28.83
N ILE A 516 -10.01 20.33 27.91
CA ILE A 516 -10.94 19.77 26.92
C ILE A 516 -12.04 18.95 27.62
N ALA A 517 -11.69 18.12 28.59
CA ALA A 517 -12.63 17.29 29.34
C ALA A 517 -13.70 18.14 30.03
N TRP A 518 -13.33 19.30 30.55
CA TRP A 518 -14.28 20.25 31.14
C TRP A 518 -15.15 20.94 30.08
N LEU A 519 -14.56 21.40 28.96
CA LEU A 519 -15.31 22.08 27.90
C LEU A 519 -16.36 21.19 27.21
N TYR A 520 -16.16 19.87 27.22
CA TYR A 520 -17.05 18.87 26.64
C TYR A 520 -17.62 17.91 27.69
N ARG A 521 -17.71 18.33 28.96
CA ARG A 521 -18.16 17.48 30.08
C ARG A 521 -19.54 16.86 29.84
N ASP A 522 -20.47 17.61 29.25
CA ASP A 522 -21.83 17.15 29.02
C ASP A 522 -21.88 16.07 27.93
N ASP A 523 -21.06 16.21 26.88
CA ASP A 523 -20.89 15.18 25.85
C ASP A 523 -20.34 13.90 26.48
N TYR A 524 -19.27 14.00 27.29
CA TYR A 524 -18.68 12.85 27.97
C TYR A 524 -19.68 12.16 28.90
N LYS A 525 -20.49 12.93 29.64
CA LYS A 525 -21.57 12.40 30.48
C LYS A 525 -22.61 11.63 29.67
N ARG A 526 -23.06 12.17 28.52
CA ARG A 526 -24.00 11.46 27.61
C ARG A 526 -23.42 10.19 27.01
N GLY A 527 -22.12 10.19 26.72
CA GLY A 527 -21.38 9.01 26.26
C GLY A 527 -21.14 7.94 27.33
N GLY A 528 -21.51 8.18 28.59
CA GLY A 528 -21.25 7.28 29.72
C GLY A 528 -19.78 7.22 30.13
N MET A 529 -19.01 8.28 29.85
CA MET A 529 -17.58 8.35 30.18
C MET A 529 -17.37 8.84 31.61
N ARG A 530 -16.41 8.23 32.31
CA ARG A 530 -16.00 8.56 33.68
C ARG A 530 -14.78 9.49 33.66
N MET A 531 -14.95 10.66 33.06
CA MET A 531 -13.92 11.70 33.04
C MET A 531 -13.87 12.43 34.39
N LEU A 532 -12.70 12.94 34.80
CA LEU A 532 -12.59 13.75 36.02
C LEU A 532 -13.59 14.92 36.01
N SER A 533 -13.80 15.57 34.86
CA SER A 533 -14.77 16.65 34.68
C SER A 533 -16.24 16.25 34.88
N VAL A 534 -16.55 14.95 34.83
CA VAL A 534 -17.90 14.41 35.08
C VAL A 534 -18.05 14.03 36.55
N GLU A 535 -17.00 13.51 37.18
CA GLU A 535 -16.99 13.13 38.61
C GLU A 535 -16.67 14.28 39.57
N ASP A 536 -16.27 15.44 39.06
CA ASP A 536 -15.97 16.68 39.80
C ASP A 536 -16.95 17.79 39.39
N PRO A 537 -18.19 17.82 39.93
CA PRO A 537 -19.26 18.69 39.41
C PRO A 537 -18.94 20.19 39.48
N ASP A 538 -18.23 20.61 40.53
CA ASP A 538 -17.82 21.99 40.83
C ASP A 538 -16.48 22.37 40.15
N GLY A 539 -15.76 21.40 39.57
CA GLY A 539 -14.50 21.63 38.85
C GLY A 539 -13.31 21.98 39.74
N GLY A 540 -13.48 21.91 41.06
CA GLY A 540 -12.46 22.31 42.02
C GLY A 540 -11.27 21.34 42.06
N MET A 541 -11.50 20.03 41.91
CA MET A 541 -10.41 19.07 41.80
C MET A 541 -9.69 19.19 40.46
N LEU A 542 -10.44 19.29 39.36
CA LEU A 542 -9.90 19.41 38.00
C LEU A 542 -9.03 20.66 37.86
N ALA A 543 -9.47 21.80 38.39
CA ALA A 543 -8.72 23.03 38.31
C ALA A 543 -7.43 22.98 39.18
N ARG A 544 -7.46 22.31 40.34
CA ARG A 544 -6.24 22.07 41.15
C ARG A 544 -5.25 21.18 40.41
N GLN A 545 -5.73 20.12 39.75
CA GLN A 545 -4.90 19.26 38.93
C GLN A 545 -4.25 20.06 37.78
N ILE A 546 -4.99 20.92 37.08
CA ILE A 546 -4.41 21.79 36.05
C ILE A 546 -3.22 22.60 36.60
N VAL A 547 -3.36 23.25 37.77
CA VAL A 547 -2.27 24.04 38.37
C VAL A 547 -1.09 23.15 38.77
N LEU A 548 -1.33 22.01 39.43
CA LEU A 548 -0.28 21.09 39.87
C LEU A 548 0.55 20.56 38.69
N TRP A 549 -0.10 20.22 37.58
CA TRP A 549 0.61 19.72 36.41
C TRP A 549 1.26 20.83 35.59
N CYS A 550 0.77 22.08 35.63
CA CYS A 550 1.53 23.23 35.12
C CYS A 550 2.80 23.48 35.94
N LEU A 551 2.77 23.34 37.26
CA LEU A 551 3.96 23.43 38.12
C LEU A 551 4.96 22.31 37.79
N ALA A 552 4.47 21.07 37.68
CA ALA A 552 5.29 19.94 37.27
C ALA A 552 5.90 20.16 35.87
N LEU A 553 5.18 20.80 34.96
CA LEU A 553 5.66 21.10 33.61
C LEU A 553 6.83 22.06 33.63
N ILE A 554 6.83 23.10 34.49
CA ILE A 554 7.97 24.01 34.62
C ILE A 554 9.22 23.21 34.97
N VAL A 555 9.15 22.37 36.00
CA VAL A 555 10.27 21.52 36.43
C VAL A 555 10.70 20.57 35.32
N THR A 556 9.74 19.90 34.67
CA THR A 556 10.02 18.91 33.61
C THR A 556 10.60 19.56 32.36
N SER A 557 10.17 20.77 32.01
CA SER A 557 10.68 21.55 30.87
C SER A 557 12.09 22.09 31.09
N LEU A 558 12.62 22.06 32.31
CA LEU A 558 14.01 22.41 32.60
C LEU A 558 14.97 21.22 32.50
N LEU A 559 14.46 19.99 32.45
CA LEU A 559 15.27 18.78 32.29
C LEU A 559 16.25 18.85 31.11
N PRO A 560 15.89 19.38 29.92
CA PRO A 560 16.85 19.51 28.81
C PRO A 560 18.11 20.29 29.19
N VAL A 561 18.00 21.33 30.02
CA VAL A 561 19.16 22.09 30.50
C VAL A 561 19.96 21.26 31.51
N LEU A 562 19.27 20.58 32.42
CA LEU A 562 19.89 19.80 33.50
C LEU A 562 20.67 18.59 32.99
N VAL A 563 20.20 17.95 31.91
CA VAL A 563 20.87 16.79 31.29
C VAL A 563 21.88 17.19 30.20
N GLY A 564 22.10 18.49 29.98
CA GLY A 564 23.02 19.00 28.97
C GLY A 564 22.54 18.84 27.52
N MET A 565 21.23 18.63 27.31
CA MET A 565 20.62 18.56 25.98
C MET A 565 20.38 19.95 25.37
N ALA A 566 20.16 20.98 26.18
CA ALA A 566 19.92 22.35 25.74
C ALA A 566 20.65 23.37 26.62
N GLY A 567 20.85 24.57 26.11
CA GLY A 567 21.54 25.68 26.74
C GLY A 567 20.65 26.60 27.56
N ARG A 568 21.24 27.73 27.96
CA ARG A 568 20.58 28.74 28.81
C ARG A 568 19.45 29.47 28.10
N ALA A 569 19.56 29.66 26.77
CA ALA A 569 18.54 30.33 25.97
C ALA A 569 17.22 29.55 26.00
N TYR A 570 17.29 28.22 25.81
CA TYR A 570 16.15 27.34 26.03
C TYR A 570 15.60 27.43 27.46
N GLY A 571 16.46 27.39 28.47
CA GLY A 571 16.04 27.47 29.87
C GLY A 571 15.20 28.71 30.20
N VAL A 572 15.61 29.88 29.72
CA VAL A 572 14.85 31.13 29.90
C VAL A 572 13.49 31.05 29.18
N GLY A 573 13.48 30.56 27.94
CA GLY A 573 12.24 30.37 27.17
C GLY A 573 11.27 29.40 27.85
N ALA A 574 11.76 28.28 28.37
CA ALA A 574 10.98 27.26 29.07
C ALA A 574 10.32 27.83 30.34
N ILE A 575 11.05 28.62 31.13
CA ILE A 575 10.51 29.30 32.32
C ILE A 575 9.43 30.31 31.92
N ALA A 576 9.71 31.19 30.96
CA ALA A 576 8.77 32.22 30.53
C ALA A 576 7.45 31.62 30.02
N LEU A 577 7.54 30.62 29.14
CA LEU A 577 6.37 29.89 28.63
C LEU A 577 5.64 29.15 29.76
N GLY A 578 6.39 28.55 30.69
CA GLY A 578 5.85 27.78 31.81
C GLY A 578 5.06 28.65 32.79
N LEU A 579 5.59 29.82 33.13
CA LEU A 579 4.90 30.82 33.94
C LEU A 579 3.64 31.36 33.26
N GLY A 580 3.69 31.61 31.95
CA GLY A 580 2.53 32.02 31.17
C GLY A 580 1.41 30.97 31.19
N PHE A 581 1.77 29.69 31.03
CA PHE A 581 0.79 28.60 31.08
C PHE A 581 0.26 28.36 32.51
N LEU A 582 1.11 28.47 33.53
CA LEU A 582 0.72 28.43 34.93
C LEU A 582 -0.26 29.56 35.29
N ALA A 583 -0.02 30.79 34.81
CA ALA A 583 -0.91 31.91 35.03
C ALA A 583 -2.32 31.63 34.49
N ALA A 584 -2.45 31.06 33.29
CA ALA A 584 -3.74 30.62 32.76
C ALA A 584 -4.40 29.54 33.65
N GLY A 585 -3.60 28.61 34.18
CA GLY A 585 -4.06 27.60 35.15
C GLY A 585 -4.59 28.22 36.45
N ILE A 586 -3.89 29.20 37.02
CA ILE A 586 -4.30 29.92 38.23
C ILE A 586 -5.58 30.72 37.98
N ILE A 587 -5.67 31.42 36.85
CA ILE A 587 -6.90 32.14 36.47
C ILE A 587 -8.09 31.18 36.39
N ASN A 588 -7.89 29.98 35.82
CA ASN A 588 -8.92 28.93 35.80
C ASN A 588 -9.25 28.39 37.20
N GLN A 589 -8.26 28.25 38.09
CA GLN A 589 -8.48 27.82 39.47
C GLN A 589 -9.34 28.79 40.27
N VAL A 590 -9.17 30.09 40.05
CA VAL A 590 -9.95 31.14 40.72
C VAL A 590 -11.33 31.30 40.09
N LYS A 591 -11.41 31.43 38.75
CA LYS A 591 -12.67 31.77 38.06
C LYS A 591 -13.56 30.55 37.80
N ARG A 592 -12.97 29.39 37.47
CA ARG A 592 -13.65 28.12 37.12
C ARG A 592 -14.77 28.24 36.09
N THR A 593 -14.68 29.24 35.21
CA THR A 593 -15.65 29.45 34.13
C THR A 593 -15.20 28.77 32.85
N ARG A 594 -16.16 28.45 31.97
CA ARG A 594 -15.89 27.93 30.62
C ARG A 594 -14.88 28.79 29.86
N GLN A 595 -14.92 30.11 30.02
CA GLN A 595 -13.98 31.04 29.39
C GLN A 595 -12.56 30.89 29.95
N SER A 596 -12.41 30.81 31.27
CA SER A 596 -11.10 30.61 31.89
C SER A 596 -10.46 29.26 31.49
N THR A 597 -11.27 28.20 31.38
CA THR A 597 -10.80 26.90 30.89
C THR A 597 -10.41 26.93 29.41
N ARG A 598 -11.15 27.68 28.57
CA ARG A 598 -10.73 27.93 27.18
C ARG A 598 -9.37 28.64 27.14
N GLY A 599 -9.09 29.52 28.09
CA GLY A 599 -7.78 30.16 28.26
C GLY A 599 -6.66 29.13 28.45
N VAL A 600 -6.83 28.16 29.35
CA VAL A 600 -5.89 27.04 29.56
C VAL A 600 -5.68 26.24 28.27
N PHE A 601 -6.77 25.92 27.57
CA PHE A 601 -6.71 25.20 26.29
C PHE A 601 -5.86 25.96 25.25
N PHE A 602 -6.10 27.25 25.04
CA PHE A 602 -5.31 28.03 24.08
C PHE A 602 -3.86 28.23 24.53
N ALA A 603 -3.62 28.49 25.81
CA ALA A 603 -2.27 28.60 26.36
C ALA A 603 -1.47 27.32 26.11
N SER A 604 -2.08 26.14 26.33
CA SER A 604 -1.44 24.85 26.05
C SER A 604 -1.10 24.65 24.56
N LEU A 605 -1.97 25.11 23.66
CA LEU A 605 -1.79 24.99 22.21
C LEU A 605 -0.65 25.86 21.69
N LEU A 606 -0.43 27.03 22.30
CA LEU A 606 0.71 27.91 22.01
C LEU A 606 2.00 27.41 22.67
N TYR A 607 1.92 26.92 23.90
CA TYR A 607 3.08 26.49 24.70
C TYR A 607 3.94 25.45 23.97
N LEU A 608 3.35 24.35 23.51
CA LEU A 608 4.14 23.22 23.00
C LEU A 608 4.91 23.56 21.71
N PRO A 609 4.30 24.13 20.65
CA PRO A 609 5.05 24.53 19.46
C PRO A 609 6.16 25.53 19.76
N LEU A 610 5.92 26.50 20.65
CA LEU A 610 6.93 27.49 21.03
C LEU A 610 8.08 26.84 21.81
N LEU A 611 7.77 25.97 22.76
CA LEU A 611 8.79 25.25 23.53
C LEU A 611 9.66 24.38 22.62
N LEU A 612 9.04 23.62 21.70
CA LEU A 612 9.78 22.79 20.74
C LEU A 612 10.60 23.63 19.76
N ALA A 613 10.08 24.79 19.32
CA ALA A 613 10.81 25.70 18.46
C ALA A 613 12.06 26.24 19.17
N VAL A 614 11.92 26.76 20.39
CA VAL A 614 13.07 27.26 21.17
C VAL A 614 14.07 26.14 21.45
N LEU A 615 13.61 24.92 21.74
CA LEU A 615 14.50 23.77 21.93
C LEU A 615 15.28 23.44 20.67
N LEU A 616 14.62 23.38 19.51
CA LEU A 616 15.27 23.11 18.23
C LEU A 616 16.27 24.20 17.86
N PHE A 617 15.92 25.48 18.03
CA PHE A 617 16.79 26.63 17.73
C PHE A 617 18.03 26.72 18.62
N ASP A 618 18.01 26.12 19.81
CA ASP A 618 19.14 26.13 20.73
C ASP A 618 20.05 24.91 20.52
N VAL A 619 19.49 23.80 20.01
CA VAL A 619 20.21 22.56 19.70
C VAL A 619 20.89 22.60 18.33
N TRP A 620 20.29 23.30 17.35
CA TRP A 620 20.80 23.49 15.98
C TRP A 620 21.34 24.90 15.79
#